data_AF-A0A2G5TUP5-F1
#
_entry.id   AF-A0A2G5TUP5-F1
#
_cell.length_a   1.000
_cell.length_b   1.000
_cell.length_c   1.000
_cell.angle_alpha   90.00
_cell.angle_beta   90.00
_cell.angle_gamma   90.00
#
_symmetry.space_group_name_H-M   'P 1'
#
loop_
_entity.id
_entity.type
_entity.pdbx_description
1 polymer ?
#
loop_
_entity_poly.entity_id
_entity_poly.type
_entity_poly.pdbx_seq_one_letter_code
_entity_poly.pdbx_strand_id
1 'polypeptide(L)'
;MQEWGKKKMGISLPLIYGRGYFQMALGLLPINANVNVVVGKPIEVTKTETPEKEVVDRIHKKYMEELANLFDEHKERFGVSKETRLIFQ
;
A
#
# COMPACT_ATOMS: atom_id res chain seq x y z
N MET A 1 -22.68 2.03 26.84
CA MET A 1 -21.95 0.73 26.76
C MET A 1 -20.46 0.89 27.08
N GLN A 2 -19.74 1.86 26.47
CA GLN A 2 -18.33 2.14 26.78
C GLN A 2 -18.09 2.52 28.27
N GLU A 3 -18.97 3.33 28.86
CA GLU A 3 -18.84 3.80 30.26
C GLU A 3 -19.08 2.70 31.31
N TRP A 4 -19.94 1.71 31.03
CA TRP A 4 -20.18 0.59 31.93
C TRP A 4 -18.99 -0.39 31.97
N GLY A 5 -18.38 -0.64 30.81
CA GLY A 5 -17.19 -1.50 30.70
C GLY A 5 -15.96 -0.93 31.40
N LYS A 6 -15.72 0.38 31.25
CA LYS A 6 -14.63 1.10 31.95
C LYS A 6 -14.76 0.98 33.48
N LYS A 7 -15.99 1.13 34.01
CA LYS A 7 -16.26 1.11 35.45
C LYS A 7 -16.06 -0.29 36.09
N LYS A 8 -16.13 -1.37 35.30
CA LYS A 8 -16.05 -2.75 35.82
C LYS A 8 -14.68 -3.41 35.64
N MET A 9 -13.90 -3.05 34.62
CA MET A 9 -12.60 -3.67 34.32
C MET A 9 -11.39 -2.73 34.48
N GLY A 10 -11.58 -1.43 34.76
CA GLY A 10 -10.48 -0.47 34.98
C GLY A 10 -9.63 -0.15 33.74
N ILE A 11 -9.84 -0.89 32.64
CA ILE A 11 -9.16 -0.76 31.35
C ILE A 11 -10.26 -0.71 30.27
N SER A 12 -10.13 0.20 29.31
CA SER A 12 -11.01 0.23 28.13
C SER A 12 -10.87 -1.08 27.36
N LEU A 13 -11.94 -1.87 27.22
CA LEU A 13 -11.91 -3.04 26.35
C LEU A 13 -11.51 -2.60 24.93
N PRO A 14 -10.35 -3.05 24.39
CA PRO A 14 -9.98 -2.73 23.03
C PRO A 14 -10.95 -3.46 22.10
N LEU A 15 -11.74 -2.71 21.34
CA LEU A 15 -12.52 -3.27 20.24
C LEU A 15 -11.57 -3.57 19.09
N ILE A 16 -11.18 -4.84 18.95
CA ILE A 16 -10.31 -5.30 17.87
C ILE A 16 -11.21 -5.70 16.69
N TYR A 17 -11.11 -4.94 15.61
CA TYR A 17 -11.88 -5.14 14.38
C TYR A 17 -11.08 -6.01 13.41
N GLY A 18 -11.58 -7.22 13.15
CA GLY A 18 -10.89 -8.24 12.37
C GLY A 18 -11.74 -9.50 12.21
N ARG A 19 -11.16 -10.60 11.73
CA ARG A 19 -11.86 -11.86 11.49
C ARG A 19 -11.87 -12.72 12.77
N GLY A 20 -13.06 -13.05 13.27
CA GLY A 20 -13.27 -13.89 14.47
C GLY A 20 -13.72 -15.31 14.13
N TYR A 21 -13.77 -16.19 15.13
CA TYR A 21 -14.29 -17.57 15.00
C TYR A 21 -15.80 -17.59 14.75
N PHE A 22 -16.53 -16.63 15.33
CA PHE A 22 -17.92 -16.38 15.02
C PHE A 22 -17.96 -15.41 13.83
N GLN A 23 -18.76 -15.69 12.81
CA GLN A 23 -18.79 -15.02 11.49
C GLN A 23 -19.14 -13.51 11.50
N MET A 24 -19.10 -12.85 12.66
CA MET A 24 -19.35 -11.43 12.87
C MET A 24 -18.03 -10.70 13.16
N ALA A 25 -17.88 -9.47 12.67
CA ALA A 25 -16.65 -8.67 12.60
C ALA A 25 -16.00 -8.25 13.95
N LEU A 26 -15.76 -9.20 14.85
CA LEU A 26 -15.08 -9.02 16.13
C LEU A 26 -14.04 -10.15 16.27
N GLY A 27 -12.79 -9.87 15.90
CA GLY A 27 -11.74 -10.88 15.91
C GLY A 27 -10.35 -10.32 15.77
N LEU A 28 -9.37 -11.11 16.21
CA LEU A 28 -7.95 -10.71 16.28
C LEU A 28 -7.21 -10.88 14.96
N LEU A 29 -7.81 -11.55 13.98
CA LEU A 29 -7.12 -11.88 12.73
C LEU A 29 -7.28 -10.76 11.69
N PRO A 30 -6.24 -10.51 10.88
CA PRO A 30 -6.28 -9.51 9.82
C PRO A 30 -7.36 -9.85 8.76
N ILE A 31 -7.86 -8.80 8.11
CA ILE A 31 -8.86 -8.93 7.05
C ILE A 31 -8.17 -9.39 5.76
N ASN A 32 -8.76 -10.38 5.09
CA ASN A 32 -8.31 -10.80 3.76
C ASN A 32 -8.60 -9.68 2.77
N ALA A 33 -7.55 -9.09 2.20
CA ALA A 33 -7.65 -8.11 1.13
C ALA A 33 -6.93 -8.65 -0.11
N ASN A 34 -7.52 -8.42 -1.29
CA ASN A 34 -6.89 -8.81 -2.55
C ASN A 34 -5.69 -7.91 -2.84
N VAL A 35 -4.53 -8.52 -3.07
CA VAL A 35 -3.32 -7.81 -3.48
C VAL A 35 -3.21 -7.90 -5.01
N ASN A 36 -3.32 -6.76 -5.69
CA ASN A 36 -3.19 -6.67 -7.12
C ASN A 36 -1.77 -6.21 -7.49
N VAL A 37 -1.10 -6.95 -8.37
CA VAL A 37 0.25 -6.63 -8.84
C VAL A 37 0.21 -6.34 -10.33
N VAL A 38 0.73 -5.19 -10.74
CA VAL A 38 0.87 -4.78 -12.13
C VAL A 38 2.35 -4.64 -12.44
N VAL A 39 2.79 -5.21 -13.57
CA VAL A 39 4.17 -5.15 -14.02
C VAL A 39 4.25 -4.20 -15.22
N GLY A 40 5.13 -3.21 -15.12
CA GLY A 40 5.35 -2.21 -16.16
C GLY A 40 6.28 -2.66 -17.28
N LYS A 41 6.54 -1.75 -18.21
CA LYS A 41 7.49 -1.96 -19.32
C LYS A 41 8.92 -2.06 -18.79
N PRO A 42 9.79 -2.87 -19.43
CA PRO A 42 11.19 -2.94 -19.05
C PRO A 42 11.92 -1.61 -19.34
N ILE A 43 12.89 -1.26 -18.50
CA ILE A 43 13.79 -0.12 -18.72
C ILE A 43 15.15 -0.68 -19.14
N GLU A 44 15.58 -0.32 -20.34
CA GLU A 44 16.90 -0.71 -20.85
C GLU A 44 18.01 -0.03 -20.05
N VAL A 45 18.95 -0.84 -19.56
CA VAL A 45 20.11 -0.38 -18.79
C VAL A 45 21.37 -1.06 -19.30
N THR A 46 22.45 -0.29 -19.43
CA THR A 46 23.76 -0.82 -19.78
C THR A 46 24.50 -1.20 -18.50
N LYS A 47 25.04 -2.41 -18.44
CA LYS A 47 25.85 -2.85 -17.30
C LYS A 47 27.23 -2.19 -17.36
N THR A 48 27.61 -1.53 -16.28
CA THR A 48 28.91 -0.84 -16.13
C THR A 48 29.47 -1.15 -14.74
N GLU A 49 30.78 -1.38 -14.63
CA GLU A 49 31.41 -1.76 -13.35
C GLU A 49 31.40 -0.62 -12.32
N THR A 50 31.58 0.62 -12.77
CA THR A 50 31.52 1.83 -11.95
C THR A 50 30.58 2.84 -12.60
N PRO A 51 29.26 2.80 -12.32
CA PRO A 51 28.33 3.75 -12.90
C PRO A 51 28.55 5.14 -12.34
N GLU A 52 28.47 6.15 -13.20
CA GLU A 52 28.46 7.54 -12.79
C GLU A 52 27.11 7.90 -12.15
N LYS A 53 27.15 8.75 -11.11
CA LYS A 53 25.96 9.16 -10.36
C LYS A 53 24.89 9.77 -11.27
N GLU A 54 25.30 10.58 -12.25
CA GLU A 54 24.37 11.22 -13.20
C GLU A 54 23.56 10.21 -14.02
N VAL A 55 24.20 9.10 -14.41
CA VAL A 55 23.54 8.03 -15.17
C VAL A 55 22.50 7.32 -14.31
N VAL A 56 22.83 7.05 -13.05
CA VAL A 56 21.91 6.45 -12.08
C VAL A 56 20.71 7.37 -11.83
N ASP A 57 20.96 8.65 -11.57
CA ASP A 57 19.92 9.65 -11.30
C ASP A 57 18.97 9.80 -12.51
N ARG A 58 19.51 9.77 -13.74
CA ARG A 58 18.70 9.79 -14.96
C ARG A 58 17.80 8.57 -15.11
N ILE A 59 18.34 7.36 -14.88
CA ILE A 59 17.56 6.12 -14.95
C ILE A 59 16.51 6.08 -13.85
N HIS A 60 16.87 6.49 -12.64
CA HIS A 60 15.96 6.55 -11.51
C HIS A 60 14.79 7.51 -11.78
N LYS A 61 15.07 8.70 -12.33
CA LYS A 61 14.03 9.64 -12.75
C LYS A 61 13.06 9.03 -13.77
N LYS A 62 13.60 8.37 -14.81
CA LYS A 62 12.80 7.66 -15.81
C LYS A 62 11.93 6.56 -15.16
N TYR A 63 12.49 5.81 -14.22
CA TYR A 63 11.75 4.79 -13.47
C TYR A 63 10.57 5.39 -12.70
N MET A 64 10.76 6.49 -11.99
CA MET A 64 9.69 7.14 -11.22
C MET A 64 8.58 7.68 -12.12
N GLU A 65 8.93 8.26 -13.28
CA GLU A 65 7.96 8.73 -14.27
C GLU A 65 7.12 7.58 -14.84
N GLU A 66 7.75 6.49 -15.26
CA GLU A 66 7.03 5.30 -15.77
C GLU A 66 6.17 4.63 -14.70
N LEU A 67 6.63 4.62 -13.44
CA LEU A 67 5.87 4.06 -12.31
C LEU A 67 4.63 4.90 -12.00
N ALA A 68 4.74 6.24 -12.05
CA ALA A 68 3.60 7.14 -11.91
C ALA A 68 2.57 6.91 -13.02
N ASN A 69 3.03 6.81 -14.27
CA ASN A 69 2.15 6.55 -15.41
C ASN A 69 1.44 5.19 -15.30
N LEU A 70 2.16 4.13 -14.93
CA LEU A 70 1.60 2.80 -14.76
C LEU A 70 0.50 2.76 -13.70
N PHE A 71 0.71 3.48 -12.60
CA PHE A 71 -0.29 3.64 -11.55
C PHE A 71 -1.51 4.42 -12.04
N ASP A 72 -1.31 5.56 -12.71
CA ASP A 72 -2.41 6.37 -13.22
C ASP A 72 -3.29 5.62 -14.23
N GLU A 73 -2.70 4.73 -15.03
CA GLU A 73 -3.43 3.87 -15.97
C GLU A 73 -4.29 2.79 -15.26
N HIS A 74 -3.81 2.25 -14.14
CA HIS A 74 -4.43 1.08 -13.50
C HIS A 74 -5.23 1.39 -12.23
N LYS A 75 -5.08 2.57 -11.63
CA LYS A 75 -5.66 2.91 -10.32
C LYS A 75 -7.19 2.83 -10.30
N GLU A 76 -7.86 3.32 -11.34
CA GLU A 76 -9.33 3.29 -11.42
C GLU A 76 -9.87 1.86 -11.50
N ARG A 77 -9.16 0.95 -12.18
CA ARG A 77 -9.52 -0.47 -12.29
C ARG A 77 -9.55 -1.20 -10.95
N PHE A 78 -8.74 -0.75 -9.99
CA PHE A 78 -8.63 -1.35 -8.66
C PHE A 78 -9.35 -0.55 -7.58
N GLY A 79 -10.20 0.41 -7.96
CA GLY A 79 -11.05 1.17 -7.04
C GLY A 79 -10.33 2.31 -6.32
N VAL A 80 -9.20 2.79 -6.85
CA VAL A 80 -8.49 3.96 -6.33
C VAL A 80 -8.98 5.22 -7.05
N SER A 81 -9.19 6.31 -6.29
CA SER A 81 -9.68 7.59 -6.82
C SER A 81 -8.73 8.21 -7.85
N LYS A 82 -9.29 8.96 -8.80
CA LYS A 82 -8.52 9.61 -9.87
C LYS A 82 -7.57 10.70 -9.36
N GLU A 83 -7.94 11.32 -8.25
CA GLU A 83 -7.21 12.41 -7.59
C GLU A 83 -6.01 11.87 -6.79
N THR A 84 -6.00 10.58 -6.45
CA THR A 84 -4.89 9.95 -5.76
C THR A 84 -3.68 9.92 -6.67
N ARG A 85 -2.55 10.41 -6.16
CA ARG A 85 -1.24 10.42 -6.83
C ARG A 85 -0.22 9.69 -6.00
N LEU A 86 0.73 9.04 -6.67
CA LEU A 86 1.91 8.47 -6.02
C LEU A 86 2.83 9.58 -5.52
N ILE A 87 3.36 9.41 -4.32
CA ILE A 87 4.37 10.28 -3.71
C ILE A 87 5.64 9.46 -3.57
N PHE A 88 6.72 9.96 -4.17
CA PHE A 88 8.05 9.37 -4.03
C PHE A 88 8.81 10.07 -2.90
N GLN A 89 9.59 9.32 -2.12
CA GLN A 89 10.41 9.82 -0.99
C GLN A 89 11.88 9.92 -1.37
#